data_AF-F7W3W9-F1
#
_entry.id   AF-F7W3W9-F1
#
_cell.length_a   1.000
_cell.length_b   1.000
_cell.length_c   1.000
_cell.angle_alpha   90.00
_cell.angle_beta   90.00
_cell.angle_gamma   90.00
#
_symmetry.space_group_name_H-M   'P 1'
#
loop_
_entity.id
_entity.type
_entity.pdbx_description
1 polymer ?
#
loop_
_entity_poly.entity_id
_entity_poly.type
_entity_poly.pdbx_seq_one_letter_code
_entity_poly.pdbx_strand_id
1 'polypeptide(L)'
;MSDGLNPHRQARVAELLSDFRTLQYYIAAAPTSPSNPNDYYTEGWAALRQCALDGQHILNCAADISIPRHEAQKIYLRQAAAQRWVGWRDQVVAQGGGQEGLEAIDVQLRIELANITDEAVLGQLHANDIGLGRWIDEDPSLMEVHAWLCSRAPC
;
A
#
# COMPACT_ATOMS: atom_id res chain seq x y z
N MET A 1 -33.58 18.66 -4.74
CA MET A 1 -32.58 19.38 -5.56
C MET A 1 -31.30 18.56 -5.49
N SER A 2 -30.88 17.93 -6.58
CA SER A 2 -29.59 17.24 -6.65
C SER A 2 -28.51 18.32 -6.59
N ASP A 3 -27.72 18.33 -5.52
CA ASP A 3 -26.77 19.36 -5.09
C ASP A 3 -25.66 19.74 -6.09
N GLY A 4 -25.62 19.17 -7.30
CA GLY A 4 -24.57 19.43 -8.28
C GLY A 4 -23.19 18.89 -7.87
N LEU A 5 -23.06 18.29 -6.67
CA LEU A 5 -21.84 17.67 -6.14
C LEU A 5 -21.73 16.21 -6.57
N ASN A 6 -22.85 15.57 -6.94
CA ASN A 6 -22.88 14.18 -7.40
C ASN A 6 -21.90 13.87 -8.56
N PRO A 7 -21.74 14.72 -9.60
CA PRO A 7 -20.73 14.50 -10.65
C PRO A 7 -19.29 14.63 -10.15
N HIS A 8 -19.03 15.55 -9.22
CA HIS A 8 -17.70 15.71 -8.60
C HIS A 8 -17.37 14.53 -7.68
N ARG A 9 -18.34 14.06 -6.89
CA ARG A 9 -18.25 12.84 -6.07
C ARG A 9 -18.05 11.61 -6.94
N GLN A 10 -18.75 11.51 -8.07
CA GLN A 10 -18.59 10.40 -9.02
C GLN A 10 -17.22 10.41 -9.72
N ALA A 11 -16.71 11.58 -10.10
CA ALA A 11 -15.35 11.72 -10.64
C ALA A 11 -14.29 11.32 -9.59
N ARG A 12 -14.46 11.76 -8.35
CA ARG A 12 -13.59 11.41 -7.22
C ARG A 12 -13.58 9.89 -6.96
N VAL A 13 -14.75 9.27 -6.93
CA VAL A 13 -14.87 7.81 -6.79
C VAL A 13 -14.18 7.08 -7.94
N ALA A 14 -14.30 7.57 -9.18
CA ALA A 14 -13.63 6.98 -10.33
C ALA A 14 -12.09 7.09 -10.24
N GLU A 15 -11.56 8.23 -9.80
CA GLU A 15 -10.13 8.41 -9.53
C GLU A 15 -9.64 7.47 -8.43
N LEU A 16 -10.36 7.38 -7.31
CA LEU A 16 -10.03 6.49 -6.20
C LEU A 16 -10.03 5.02 -6.62
N LEU A 17 -11.00 4.59 -7.44
CA LEU A 17 -11.05 3.24 -7.99
C LEU A 17 -9.91 2.98 -8.97
N SER A 18 -9.49 3.98 -9.75
CA SER A 18 -8.34 3.87 -10.67
C SER A 18 -7.01 3.78 -9.90
N ASP A 19 -6.81 4.63 -8.91
CA ASP A 19 -5.65 4.58 -8.00
C ASP A 19 -5.58 3.21 -7.31
N PHE A 20 -6.72 2.74 -6.81
CA PHE A 20 -6.82 1.44 -6.15
C PHE A 20 -6.50 0.29 -7.11
N ARG A 21 -7.07 0.24 -8.31
CA ARG A 21 -6.72 -0.79 -9.33
C ARG A 21 -5.23 -0.78 -9.68
N THR A 22 -4.63 0.39 -9.72
CA THR A 22 -3.19 0.54 -9.95
C THR A 22 -2.39 -0.08 -8.80
N LEU A 23 -2.78 0.20 -7.54
CA LEU A 23 -2.17 -0.43 -6.36
C LEU A 23 -2.38 -1.94 -6.36
N GLN A 24 -3.56 -2.44 -6.72
CA GLN A 24 -3.84 -3.87 -6.84
C GLN A 24 -2.88 -4.57 -7.83
N TYR A 25 -2.64 -3.95 -8.99
CA TYR A 25 -1.70 -4.47 -9.98
C TYR A 25 -0.27 -4.56 -9.42
N TYR A 26 0.21 -3.50 -8.76
CA TYR A 26 1.55 -3.50 -8.17
C TYR A 26 1.69 -4.52 -7.04
N ILE A 27 0.67 -4.66 -6.20
CA ILE A 27 0.61 -5.65 -5.12
C ILE A 27 0.69 -7.08 -5.68
N ALA A 28 -0.09 -7.38 -6.73
CA ALA A 28 -0.09 -8.69 -7.35
C ALA A 28 1.21 -9.00 -8.13
N ALA A 29 1.89 -7.98 -8.64
CA ALA A 29 3.15 -8.13 -9.39
C ALA A 29 4.39 -8.32 -8.50
N ALA A 30 4.24 -8.28 -7.16
CA ALA A 30 5.35 -8.46 -6.24
C ALA A 30 5.97 -9.87 -6.34
N PRO A 31 7.30 -10.01 -6.39
CA PRO A 31 7.92 -11.32 -6.26
C PRO A 31 7.73 -11.85 -4.84
N THR A 32 7.18 -13.05 -4.70
CA THR A 32 6.90 -13.68 -3.39
C THR A 32 7.91 -14.75 -3.00
N SER A 33 8.75 -15.18 -3.95
CA SER A 33 9.73 -16.26 -3.76
C SER A 33 11.10 -15.84 -4.28
N PRO A 34 12.18 -16.06 -3.50
CA PRO A 34 13.55 -15.83 -3.96
C PRO A 34 14.01 -16.87 -4.98
N SER A 35 14.96 -16.48 -5.82
CA SER A 35 15.67 -17.40 -6.73
C SER A 35 16.59 -18.38 -5.97
N ASN A 36 17.09 -18.00 -4.80
CA ASN A 36 17.92 -18.84 -3.95
C ASN A 36 17.12 -19.30 -2.71
N PRO A 37 16.94 -20.61 -2.47
CA PRO A 37 16.20 -21.13 -1.33
C PRO A 37 16.72 -20.69 0.04
N ASN A 38 18.03 -20.43 0.17
CA ASN A 38 18.62 -19.97 1.43
C ASN A 38 18.14 -18.57 1.84
N ASP A 39 17.62 -17.80 0.88
CA ASP A 39 17.15 -16.43 1.10
C ASP A 39 15.68 -16.42 1.54
N TYR A 40 15.04 -17.59 1.60
CA TYR A 40 13.62 -17.68 1.91
C TYR A 40 13.28 -17.06 3.26
N TYR A 41 14.12 -17.24 4.28
CA TYR A 41 13.88 -16.77 5.64
C TYR A 41 14.44 -15.37 5.94
N THR A 42 15.04 -14.69 4.96
CA THR A 42 15.58 -13.34 5.21
C THR A 42 14.46 -12.31 5.35
N GLU A 43 14.73 -11.26 6.12
CA GLU A 43 13.74 -10.27 6.56
C GLU A 43 12.97 -9.63 5.40
N GLY A 44 13.63 -9.25 4.30
CA GLY A 44 12.97 -8.65 3.14
C GLY A 44 12.02 -9.60 2.39
N TRP A 45 12.36 -10.89 2.26
CA TRP A 45 11.48 -11.88 1.64
C TRP A 45 10.30 -12.25 2.54
N ALA A 46 10.49 -12.24 3.85
CA ALA A 46 9.38 -12.38 4.80
C ALA A 46 8.42 -11.18 4.71
N ALA A 47 8.94 -9.96 4.61
CA ALA A 47 8.15 -8.76 4.43
C ALA A 47 7.35 -8.77 3.11
N LEU A 48 7.95 -9.20 1.99
CA LEU A 48 7.25 -9.34 0.70
C LEU A 48 6.09 -10.34 0.77
N ARG A 49 6.28 -11.47 1.43
CA ARG A 49 5.20 -12.45 1.62
C ARG A 49 4.09 -11.93 2.51
N GLN A 50 4.42 -11.21 3.58
CA GLN A 50 3.41 -10.56 4.41
C GLN A 50 2.63 -9.53 3.59
N CYS A 51 3.30 -8.72 2.77
CA CYS A 51 2.64 -7.77 1.87
C CYS A 51 1.73 -8.47 0.86
N ALA A 52 2.11 -9.65 0.36
CA ALA A 52 1.27 -10.43 -0.55
C ALA A 52 0.02 -11.00 0.14
N LEU A 53 0.15 -11.47 1.39
CA LEU A 53 -0.99 -11.94 2.19
C LEU A 53 -1.95 -10.80 2.55
N ASP A 54 -1.41 -9.68 3.03
CA ASP A 54 -2.17 -8.46 3.34
C ASP A 54 -2.85 -7.93 2.06
N GLY A 55 -2.14 -7.98 0.93
CA GLY A 55 -2.64 -7.61 -0.38
C GLY A 55 -3.85 -8.43 -0.81
N GLN A 56 -3.77 -9.76 -0.65
CA GLN A 56 -4.88 -10.65 -0.95
C GLN A 56 -6.11 -10.37 -0.06
N HIS A 57 -5.89 -10.02 1.21
CA HIS A 57 -6.97 -9.60 2.11
C HIS A 57 -7.68 -8.36 1.58
N ILE A 58 -6.94 -7.32 1.18
CA ILE A 58 -7.51 -6.11 0.57
C ILE A 58 -8.24 -6.40 -0.74
N LEU A 59 -7.69 -7.26 -1.61
CA LEU A 59 -8.35 -7.66 -2.86
C LEU A 59 -9.70 -8.33 -2.60
N ASN A 60 -9.77 -9.18 -1.58
CA ASN A 60 -11.01 -9.84 -1.17
C ASN A 60 -12.02 -8.85 -0.56
N CYS A 61 -11.56 -7.90 0.26
CA CYS A 61 -12.42 -6.84 0.81
C CYS A 61 -12.94 -5.86 -0.26
N ALA A 62 -12.19 -5.63 -1.33
CA ALA A 62 -12.61 -4.74 -2.41
C ALA A 62 -13.70 -5.33 -3.33
N ALA A 63 -13.94 -6.64 -3.26
CA ALA A 63 -15.16 -7.23 -3.82
C ALA A 63 -16.42 -6.69 -3.11
N ASP A 64 -16.26 -6.18 -1.87
CA ASP A 64 -17.29 -5.59 -1.02
C ASP A 64 -17.28 -4.04 -1.02
N ILE A 65 -16.94 -3.36 -2.13
CA ILE A 65 -17.15 -1.90 -2.39
C ILE A 65 -16.53 -0.90 -1.37
N SER A 66 -16.03 -1.34 -0.23
CA SER A 66 -15.24 -0.58 0.72
C SER A 66 -13.87 -0.41 0.10
N ILE A 67 -13.48 0.83 -0.19
CA ILE A 67 -12.18 1.15 -0.80
C ILE A 67 -11.21 1.54 0.33
N PRO A 68 -10.42 0.63 0.91
CA PRO A 68 -9.41 0.99 1.90
C PRO A 68 -8.16 1.53 1.17
N ARG A 69 -8.29 2.68 0.50
CA ARG A 69 -7.21 3.33 -0.28
C ARG A 69 -5.93 3.49 0.55
N HIS A 70 -6.06 3.91 1.80
CA HIS A 70 -4.96 4.10 2.74
C HIS A 70 -4.24 2.79 3.06
N GLU A 71 -5.00 1.71 3.27
CA GLU A 71 -4.45 0.39 3.58
C GLU A 71 -3.71 -0.19 2.38
N ALA A 72 -4.30 -0.07 1.18
CA ALA A 72 -3.65 -0.45 -0.08
C ALA A 72 -2.36 0.33 -0.33
N GLN A 73 -2.38 1.65 -0.09
CA GLN A 73 -1.20 2.51 -0.21
C GLN A 73 -0.10 2.07 0.77
N LYS A 74 -0.48 1.73 2.01
CA LYS A 74 0.46 1.26 3.04
C LYS A 74 1.13 -0.05 2.64
N ILE A 75 0.37 -1.03 2.13
CA ILE A 75 0.91 -2.29 1.63
C ILE A 75 1.87 -2.05 0.47
N TYR A 76 1.47 -1.22 -0.49
CA TYR A 76 2.33 -0.85 -1.62
C TYR A 76 3.65 -0.24 -1.16
N LEU A 77 3.63 0.68 -0.19
CA LEU A 77 4.85 1.29 0.34
C LEU A 77 5.76 0.28 1.03
N ARG A 78 5.19 -0.65 1.80
CA ARG A 78 5.93 -1.75 2.43
C ARG A 78 6.56 -2.69 1.40
N GLN A 79 5.82 -3.02 0.36
CA GLN A 79 6.34 -3.81 -0.75
C GLN A 79 7.47 -3.07 -1.47
N ALA A 80 7.32 -1.77 -1.75
CA ALA A 80 8.36 -0.98 -2.40
C ALA A 80 9.64 -0.90 -1.55
N ALA A 81 9.52 -0.79 -0.23
CA ALA A 81 10.65 -0.86 0.70
C ALA A 81 11.34 -2.23 0.64
N ALA A 82 10.57 -3.31 0.64
CA ALA A 82 11.13 -4.65 0.54
C ALA A 82 11.77 -4.94 -0.83
N GLN A 83 11.23 -4.40 -1.93
CA GLN A 83 11.86 -4.46 -3.25
C GLN A 83 13.20 -3.69 -3.29
N ARG A 84 13.28 -2.52 -2.64
CA ARG A 84 14.54 -1.79 -2.46
C ARG A 84 15.57 -2.62 -1.70
N TRP A 85 15.15 -3.29 -0.62
CA TRP A 85 16.02 -4.18 0.14
C TRP A 85 16.59 -5.32 -0.71
N VAL A 86 15.78 -5.95 -1.58
CA VAL A 86 16.27 -6.99 -2.51
C VAL A 86 17.37 -6.42 -3.41
N GLY A 87 17.17 -5.23 -3.97
CA GLY A 87 18.17 -4.55 -4.79
C GLY A 87 19.46 -4.22 -4.03
N TRP A 88 19.38 -3.74 -2.79
CA TRP A 88 20.56 -3.49 -1.96
C TRP A 88 21.29 -4.78 -1.60
N ARG A 89 20.56 -5.85 -1.30
CA ARG A 89 21.16 -7.15 -1.03
C ARG A 89 21.95 -7.68 -2.22
N ASP A 90 21.38 -7.61 -3.42
CA ASP A 90 22.07 -8.05 -4.64
C ASP A 90 23.39 -7.28 -4.84
N GLN A 91 23.41 -5.98 -4.50
CA GLN A 91 24.63 -5.18 -4.53
C GLN A 91 25.66 -5.61 -3.47
N VAL A 92 25.22 -5.87 -2.23
CA VAL A 92 26.12 -6.32 -1.14
C VAL A 92 26.74 -7.69 -1.50
N VAL A 93 25.92 -8.62 -1.97
CA VAL A 93 26.38 -9.96 -2.38
C VAL A 93 27.33 -9.88 -3.58
N ALA A 94 27.02 -9.07 -4.59
CA ALA A 94 27.87 -8.89 -5.77
C ALA A 94 29.25 -8.29 -5.43
N GLN A 95 29.33 -7.47 -4.38
CA GLN A 95 30.56 -6.85 -3.92
C GLN A 95 31.35 -7.73 -2.94
N GLY A 96 30.87 -8.95 -2.62
CA GLY A 96 31.47 -9.81 -1.60
C GLY A 96 31.32 -9.24 -0.18
N GLY A 97 30.33 -8.38 0.04
CA GLY A 97 30.03 -7.80 1.34
C GLY A 97 29.66 -8.87 2.36
N GLY A 98 30.31 -8.82 3.52
CA GLY A 98 30.11 -9.77 4.61
C GLY A 98 28.83 -9.52 5.41
N GLN A 99 28.73 -10.21 6.54
CA GLN A 99 27.56 -10.22 7.42
C GLN A 99 27.17 -8.81 7.93
N GLU A 100 28.15 -7.95 8.21
CA GLU A 100 27.92 -6.55 8.63
C GLU A 100 27.17 -5.72 7.57
N GLY A 101 27.44 -5.95 6.28
CA GLY A 101 26.75 -5.27 5.20
C GLY A 101 25.29 -5.71 5.07
N LEU A 102 25.01 -6.99 5.33
CA LEU A 102 23.66 -7.54 5.37
C LEU A 102 22.87 -7.05 6.59
N GLU A 103 23.51 -6.97 7.76
CA GLU A 103 22.87 -6.42 8.96
C GLU A 103 22.53 -4.93 8.81
N ALA A 104 23.39 -4.15 8.14
CA ALA A 104 23.14 -2.74 7.88
C ALA A 104 21.90 -2.52 6.98
N ILE A 105 21.74 -3.32 5.92
CA ILE A 105 20.55 -3.23 5.05
C ILE A 105 19.28 -3.72 5.76
N ASP A 106 19.37 -4.70 6.65
CA ASP A 106 18.25 -5.18 7.46
C ASP A 106 17.78 -4.11 8.46
N VAL A 107 18.73 -3.44 9.14
CA VAL A 107 18.43 -2.31 10.02
C VAL A 107 17.77 -1.17 9.23
N GLN A 108 18.27 -0.86 8.04
CA GLN A 108 17.69 0.16 7.16
C GLN A 108 16.24 -0.18 6.78
N LEU A 109 15.96 -1.44 6.41
CA LEU A 109 14.61 -1.89 6.10
C LEU A 109 13.68 -1.74 7.31
N ARG A 110 14.13 -2.10 8.52
CA ARG A 110 13.33 -1.94 9.74
C ARG A 110 12.97 -0.50 10.04
N ILE A 111 13.91 0.43 9.86
CA ILE A 111 13.66 1.87 10.03
C ILE A 111 12.62 2.34 9.01
N GLU A 112 12.74 1.90 7.76
CA GLU A 112 11.81 2.28 6.70
C GLU A 112 10.40 1.75 6.97
N LEU A 113 10.26 0.47 7.34
CA LEU A 113 8.98 -0.12 7.70
C LEU A 113 8.36 0.53 8.95
N ALA A 114 9.16 0.93 9.94
CA ALA A 114 8.70 1.62 11.14
C ALA A 114 8.16 3.03 10.83
N ASN A 115 8.70 3.70 9.81
CA ASN A 115 8.22 5.01 9.36
C ASN A 115 6.93 4.93 8.52
N ILE A 116 6.56 3.74 8.01
CA ILE A 116 5.32 3.52 7.25
C ILE A 116 4.17 3.28 8.25
N THR A 117 3.69 4.37 8.86
CA THR A 117 2.54 4.38 9.77
C THR A 117 1.26 4.83 9.07
N ASP A 118 0.09 4.50 9.63
CA ASP A 118 -1.21 4.93 9.06
C ASP A 118 -1.31 6.45 8.98
N GLU A 119 -0.87 7.16 10.02
CA GLU A 119 -0.84 8.63 10.07
C GLU A 119 0.05 9.21 8.97
N ALA A 120 1.26 8.67 8.79
CA ALA A 120 2.18 9.13 7.75
C ALA A 120 1.58 8.92 6.34
N VAL A 121 0.96 7.77 6.11
CA VAL A 121 0.32 7.44 4.83
C VAL A 121 -0.88 8.35 4.55
N LEU A 122 -1.73 8.57 5.55
CA LEU A 122 -2.86 9.49 5.44
C LEU A 122 -2.40 10.93 5.17
N GLY A 123 -1.39 11.40 5.88
CA GLY A 123 -0.80 12.72 5.64
C GLY A 123 -0.21 12.87 4.23
N GLN A 124 0.44 11.82 3.71
CA GLN A 124 0.98 11.81 2.35
C GLN A 124 -0.11 11.84 1.27
N LEU A 125 -1.18 11.06 1.46
CA LEU A 125 -2.33 11.05 0.54
C LEU A 125 -3.04 12.40 0.55
N HIS A 126 -3.23 12.99 1.73
CA HIS A 126 -3.82 14.31 1.89
C HIS A 126 -2.96 15.39 1.20
N ALA A 127 -1.65 15.40 1.42
CA ALA A 127 -0.74 16.34 0.75
C ALA A 127 -0.74 16.17 -0.79
N ASN A 128 -0.82 14.93 -1.28
CA ASN A 128 -0.93 14.65 -2.71
C ASN A 128 -2.24 15.19 -3.30
N ASP A 129 -3.36 14.97 -2.60
CA ASP A 129 -4.66 15.46 -3.03
C ASP A 129 -4.70 17.01 -3.04
N ILE A 130 -4.12 17.68 -2.04
CA ILE A 130 -3.93 19.15 -2.03
C ILE A 130 -3.08 19.60 -3.24
N GLY A 131 -1.95 18.93 -3.50
CA GLY A 131 -1.02 19.29 -4.57
C GLY A 131 -1.62 19.14 -5.97
N LEU A 132 -2.57 18.23 -6.14
CA LEU A 132 -3.33 18.03 -7.39
C LEU A 132 -4.56 18.95 -7.48
N GLY A 133 -4.78 19.84 -6.50
CA GLY A 133 -5.94 20.73 -6.46
C GLY A 133 -7.27 19.99 -6.27
N ARG A 134 -7.24 18.78 -5.69
CA ARG A 134 -8.43 17.98 -5.42
C ARG A 134 -9.17 18.57 -4.21
N TRP A 135 -10.49 18.69 -4.32
CA TRP A 135 -11.34 19.22 -3.25
C TRP A 135 -11.48 18.16 -2.14
N ILE A 136 -10.93 18.45 -0.97
CA ILE A 136 -10.86 17.55 0.20
C ILE A 136 -11.80 17.95 1.35
N ASP A 137 -12.33 19.17 1.34
CA ASP A 137 -13.16 19.72 2.43
C ASP A 137 -14.51 19.01 2.62
N GLU A 138 -14.95 18.21 1.64
CA GLU A 138 -16.19 17.41 1.72
C GLU A 138 -15.94 15.90 1.56
N ASP A 139 -14.68 15.44 1.55
CA ASP A 139 -14.42 14.01 1.43
C ASP A 139 -14.95 13.31 2.71
N PRO A 140 -15.93 12.39 2.59
CA PRO A 140 -16.46 11.69 3.74
C PRO A 140 -15.36 10.85 4.39
N SER A 141 -15.33 10.84 5.72
CA SER A 141 -14.41 10.01 6.48
C SER A 141 -14.62 8.52 6.16
N LEU A 142 -13.58 7.71 6.33
CA LEU A 142 -13.66 6.24 6.16
C LEU A 142 -14.79 5.61 6.98
N MET A 143 -15.05 6.17 8.16
CA MET A 143 -16.13 5.75 9.05
C MET A 143 -17.51 6.05 8.45
N GLU A 144 -17.69 7.22 7.83
CA GLU A 144 -18.95 7.59 7.15
C GLU A 144 -19.19 6.75 5.89
N VAL A 145 -18.14 6.48 5.11
CA VAL A 145 -18.21 5.58 3.96
C VAL A 145 -18.57 4.16 4.40
N HIS A 146 -17.95 3.66 5.47
CA HIS A 146 -18.26 2.33 6.02
C HIS A 146 -19.71 2.25 6.53
N ALA A 147 -20.18 3.24 7.30
CA ALA A 147 -21.55 3.30 7.78
C ALA A 147 -22.56 3.35 6.61
N TRP A 148 -22.25 4.10 5.55
CA TRP A 148 -23.08 4.19 4.35
C TRP A 148 -23.13 2.88 3.56
N LEU A 149 -22.00 2.16 3.43
CA LEU A 149 -21.95 0.85 2.77
C LEU A 149 -22.74 -0.20 3.57
N CYS A 150 -22.55 -0.26 4.89
CA CYS A 150 -23.33 -1.15 5.76
C CYS A 150 -24.83 -0.85 5.70
N SER A 151 -25.22 0.42 5.50
CA SER A 151 -26.64 0.80 5.36
C SER A 151 -27.29 0.31 4.05
N ARG A 152 -26.48 -0.07 3.05
CA ARG A 152 -26.90 -0.44 1.70
C ARG A 152 -26.69 -1.91 1.36
N ALA A 153 -25.96 -2.66 2.19
CA ALA A 153 -25.89 -4.11 2.08
C ALA A 153 -27.27 -4.70 2.46
N PRO A 154 -27.93 -5.46 1.57
CA PRO A 154 -29.14 -6.17 1.95
C PRO A 154 -28.80 -7.22 3.01
N CYS A 155 -29.69 -7.36 4.00
CA CYS A 155 -29.63 -8.38 5.04
C CYS A 155 -29.71 -9.81 4.48
#